data_AF-A0A524D1I6-F1
#
_entry.id   AF-A0A524D1I6-F1
#
_cell.length_a   1.000
_cell.length_b   1.000
_cell.length_c   1.000
_cell.angle_alpha   90.00
_cell.angle_beta   90.00
_cell.angle_gamma   90.00
#
_symmetry.space_group_name_H-M   'P 1'
#
loop_
_entity.id
_entity.type
_entity.pdbx_description
1 polymer ?
#
loop_
_entity_poly.entity_id
_entity_poly.type
_entity_poly.pdbx_seq_one_letter_code
_entity_poly.pdbx_strand_id
1 'polypeptide(L)'
;MIFSKSSKETQKREEWKESSIERHDLYNFETKIDYKLERTNKKKTSYLLNTYIFLPETLQINQESYPKEQFFLDLNNRIRFKTPQMTIRGLLDKKNELSPINIILKKFMHIEHGTLTPKVKTRIEREIRLLACIVKVTLRDQFSYLFTEFDQLRIQGNIEDLIKHFLGSISDFQEEMSCLRDKFLMGQIPFNLREVFRFADEYISLQIQEWVTKALRFFEKKISPQLQKLMINIIEHEQNYRRNLNQRSVIERNTENEGFSYYEGILKKYVQGVLYLDKEKKDPKSSSLELLYSIAAGFAMFMSLFLGFLILSNYVENSIPFLIGVVVIYMLKDRIKDNIRSISEKAVGLVFPDKRDDIVDEFYQKKIGISKEKANFIKWEEIPPEILELRRSSSKSALEEEGKPENVIFYTQKISLLNRIIEEIHTRKKDLSNIIRFNIKEFLRYADDPIEKYTYWNPEEKRIETIPIAKVYHINVILKMSTFHDKKLETVKFRKFRVILDQDGIKRVEGPNITF
;
A
#
# COMPACT_ATOMS: atom_id res chain seq x y z
N MET A 1 -8.22 -20.00 22.78
CA MET A 1 -8.03 -21.45 22.96
C MET A 1 -8.44 -22.12 21.66
N ILE A 2 -7.63 -22.84 20.91
CA ILE A 2 -6.53 -23.77 21.23
C ILE A 2 -5.34 -23.42 20.34
N PHE A 3 -4.19 -23.10 20.93
CA PHE A 3 -2.89 -23.16 20.26
C PHE A 3 -1.92 -23.79 21.27
N SER A 4 -1.72 -25.10 21.16
CA SER A 4 -0.66 -25.81 21.87
C SER A 4 0.17 -26.61 20.87
N LYS A 5 1.44 -26.20 20.79
CA LYS A 5 2.67 -26.97 20.57
C LYS A 5 2.76 -27.99 19.42
N SER A 6 3.88 -27.84 18.71
CA SER A 6 4.73 -28.87 18.09
C SER A 6 4.45 -29.27 16.65
N SER A 7 5.19 -28.65 15.74
CA SER A 7 6.21 -29.38 14.97
C SER A 7 7.36 -28.43 14.63
N LYS A 8 8.56 -28.76 15.13
CA LYS A 8 9.83 -28.20 14.66
C LYS A 8 10.09 -28.79 13.27
N GLU A 9 9.49 -28.21 12.24
CA GLU A 9 10.06 -28.30 10.90
C GLU A 9 11.03 -27.14 10.75
N THR A 10 12.26 -27.47 10.35
CA THR A 10 13.32 -26.54 10.00
C THR A 10 12.84 -25.68 8.83
N GLN A 11 12.07 -24.64 9.16
CA GLN A 11 11.45 -23.74 8.19
C GLN A 11 12.54 -23.00 7.45
N LYS A 12 12.61 -23.25 6.14
CA LYS A 12 13.52 -22.58 5.22
C LYS A 12 13.23 -21.08 5.30
N ARG A 13 14.08 -20.33 6.01
CA ARG A 13 13.99 -18.88 6.16
C ARG A 13 14.29 -18.25 4.80
N GLU A 14 13.25 -17.86 4.07
CA GLU A 14 13.42 -17.17 2.80
C GLU A 14 13.39 -15.66 2.98
N GLU A 15 14.43 -14.98 2.49
CA GLU A 15 14.45 -13.53 2.39
C GLU A 15 13.34 -13.06 1.44
N TRP A 16 12.55 -12.08 1.90
CA TRP A 16 11.42 -11.61 1.12
C TRP A 16 11.80 -10.58 0.04
N LYS A 17 12.37 -11.07 -1.07
CA LYS A 17 12.79 -10.23 -2.22
C LYS A 17 11.65 -9.45 -2.91
N GLU A 18 10.40 -9.92 -2.77
CA GLU A 18 9.21 -9.38 -3.45
C GLU A 18 8.48 -8.28 -2.68
N SER A 19 9.05 -7.83 -1.57
CA SER A 19 8.64 -6.57 -0.97
C SER A 19 9.56 -5.45 -1.48
N SER A 20 9.11 -4.21 -1.42
CA SER A 20 9.99 -3.05 -1.54
C SER A 20 9.70 -2.11 -0.40
N ILE A 21 10.71 -1.38 0.04
CA ILE A 21 10.51 -0.26 0.93
C ILE A 21 11.30 0.94 0.43
N GLU A 22 10.67 2.09 0.48
CA GLU A 22 11.27 3.35 0.07
C GLU A 22 10.77 4.49 0.95
N ARG A 23 11.59 5.55 1.02
CA ARG A 23 11.13 6.85 1.47
C ARG A 23 10.17 7.39 0.41
N HIS A 24 8.91 7.64 0.77
CA HIS A 24 7.90 8.16 -0.15
C HIS A 24 7.96 9.68 -0.24
N ASP A 25 8.03 10.34 0.92
CA ASP A 25 8.16 11.80 1.04
C ASP A 25 8.91 12.17 2.33
N LEU A 26 8.73 13.39 2.83
CA LEU A 26 9.36 13.85 4.07
C LEU A 26 8.92 13.03 5.30
N TYR A 27 7.65 12.62 5.37
CA TYR A 27 7.05 12.03 6.57
C TYR A 27 6.51 10.62 6.36
N ASN A 28 6.47 10.12 5.14
CA ASN A 28 5.93 8.80 4.84
C ASN A 28 7.02 7.87 4.31
N PHE A 29 7.11 6.67 4.89
CA PHE A 29 7.75 5.53 4.22
C PHE A 29 6.68 4.60 3.64
N GLU A 30 6.97 4.02 2.48
CA GLU A 30 6.07 3.11 1.78
C GLU A 30 6.68 1.72 1.72
N THR A 31 5.94 0.72 2.21
CA THR A 31 6.23 -0.69 1.96
C THR A 31 5.23 -1.25 0.96
N LYS A 32 5.72 -1.82 -0.13
CA LYS A 32 4.92 -2.56 -1.09
C LYS A 32 5.12 -4.06 -0.87
N ILE A 33 4.01 -4.77 -0.76
CA ILE A 33 3.94 -6.20 -0.44
C ILE A 33 3.15 -6.89 -1.55
N ASP A 34 3.76 -7.87 -2.20
CA ASP A 34 3.11 -8.60 -3.28
C ASP A 34 2.50 -9.93 -2.79
N TYR A 35 1.24 -10.17 -3.15
CA TYR A 35 0.52 -11.41 -2.90
C TYR A 35 0.35 -12.18 -4.21
N LYS A 36 0.98 -13.35 -4.29
CA LYS A 36 0.88 -14.25 -5.43
C LYS A 36 -0.36 -15.11 -5.33
N LEU A 37 -1.31 -14.90 -6.23
CA LEU A 37 -2.45 -15.79 -6.32
C LEU A 37 -2.02 -17.09 -7.00
N GLU A 38 -1.83 -18.14 -6.22
CA GLU A 38 -1.54 -19.45 -6.77
C GLU A 38 -2.73 -19.97 -7.57
N ARG A 39 -2.46 -20.42 -8.81
CA ARG A 39 -3.42 -21.04 -9.73
C ARG A 39 -3.73 -22.47 -9.30
N THR A 40 -4.20 -22.65 -8.07
CA THR A 40 -4.61 -23.95 -7.56
C THR A 40 -6.14 -24.03 -7.58
N ASN A 41 -6.70 -25.23 -7.74
CA ASN A 41 -8.14 -25.53 -7.56
C ASN A 41 -8.68 -25.20 -6.14
N LYS A 42 -7.90 -24.51 -5.30
CA LYS A 42 -8.23 -24.17 -3.92
C LYS A 42 -9.11 -22.92 -3.89
N LYS A 43 -10.11 -22.94 -3.02
CA LYS A 43 -11.16 -21.91 -2.96
C LYS A 43 -10.68 -20.60 -2.32
N LYS A 44 -9.68 -20.64 -1.44
CA LYS A 44 -9.27 -19.50 -0.61
C LYS A 44 -7.78 -19.50 -0.28
N THR A 45 -7.15 -18.34 -0.43
CA THR A 45 -5.78 -18.07 0.06
C THR A 45 -5.82 -17.02 1.16
N SER A 46 -4.99 -17.15 2.19
CA SER A 46 -4.87 -16.13 3.24
C SER A 46 -3.43 -15.75 3.50
N TYR A 47 -3.18 -14.47 3.73
CA TYR A 47 -1.88 -13.89 4.03
C TYR A 47 -1.95 -13.21 5.38
N LEU A 48 -0.97 -13.47 6.25
CA LEU A 48 -0.83 -12.82 7.54
C LEU A 48 0.48 -12.04 7.56
N LEU A 49 0.37 -10.71 7.53
CA LEU A 49 1.48 -9.81 7.76
C LEU A 49 1.55 -9.48 9.25
N ASN A 50 2.66 -9.81 9.88
CA ASN A 50 3.03 -9.36 11.20
C ASN A 50 4.15 -8.32 11.07
N THR A 51 3.95 -7.14 11.62
CA THR A 51 4.87 -6.01 11.55
C THR A 51 5.25 -5.62 12.98
N TYR A 52 6.54 -5.65 13.27
CA TYR A 52 7.12 -5.23 14.54
C TYR A 52 7.89 -3.94 14.29
N ILE A 53 7.47 -2.84 14.92
CA ILE A 53 8.11 -1.52 14.81
C ILE A 53 8.76 -1.23 16.16
N PHE A 54 10.08 -1.20 16.18
CA PHE A 54 10.89 -0.89 17.35
C PHE A 54 11.23 0.59 17.34
N LEU A 55 10.78 1.30 18.39
CA LEU A 55 10.84 2.75 18.51
C LEU A 55 11.70 3.13 19.72
N PRO A 56 12.72 3.98 19.57
CA PRO A 56 13.48 4.48 20.71
C PRO A 56 12.57 5.18 21.74
N GLU A 57 12.72 4.84 23.03
CA GLU A 57 11.93 5.47 24.10
C GLU A 57 12.12 6.99 24.18
N THR A 58 13.25 7.51 23.69
CA THR A 58 13.52 8.95 23.61
C THR A 58 12.53 9.71 22.74
N LEU A 59 11.86 9.05 21.78
CA LEU A 59 10.77 9.67 20.99
C LEU A 59 9.45 9.76 21.76
N GLN A 60 9.39 9.20 22.98
CA GLN A 60 8.23 9.17 23.86
C GLN A 60 6.96 8.58 23.24
N ILE A 61 7.11 7.65 22.30
CA ILE A 61 5.98 6.96 21.65
C ILE A 61 5.64 5.68 22.41
N ASN A 62 4.49 5.68 23.08
CA ASN A 62 3.99 4.56 23.88
C ASN A 62 2.44 4.49 23.80
N GLN A 63 1.83 3.55 24.54
CA GLN A 63 0.39 3.32 24.49
C GLN A 63 -0.46 4.54 24.92
N GLU A 64 0.08 5.42 25.76
CA GLU A 64 -0.62 6.61 26.25
C GLU A 64 -0.44 7.80 25.30
N SER A 65 0.79 8.05 24.84
CA SER A 65 1.10 9.17 23.94
C SER A 65 0.72 8.93 22.49
N TYR A 66 0.60 7.66 22.08
CA TYR A 66 0.30 7.26 20.71
C TYR A 66 -0.73 6.11 20.67
N PRO A 67 -2.01 6.43 20.87
CA PRO A 67 -3.06 5.42 20.92
C PRO A 67 -3.26 4.73 19.57
N LYS A 68 -3.88 3.54 19.58
CA LYS A 68 -4.11 2.75 18.36
C LYS A 68 -4.96 3.48 17.32
N GLU A 69 -5.84 4.38 17.74
CA GLU A 69 -6.64 5.23 16.85
C GLU A 69 -5.72 6.12 16.01
N GLN A 70 -4.69 6.71 16.64
CA GLN A 70 -3.67 7.50 15.96
C GLN A 70 -2.83 6.65 15.00
N PHE A 71 -2.40 5.46 15.43
CA PHE A 71 -1.72 4.50 14.54
C PHE A 71 -2.50 4.25 13.25
N PHE A 72 -3.82 4.12 13.36
CA PHE A 72 -4.70 3.85 12.23
C PHE A 72 -5.07 5.09 11.40
N LEU A 73 -4.79 6.31 11.87
CA LEU A 73 -4.84 7.56 11.10
C LEU A 73 -3.55 7.76 10.30
N ASP A 74 -2.41 7.40 10.87
CA ASP A 74 -1.09 7.50 10.23
C ASP A 74 -0.83 6.37 9.22
N LEU A 75 -1.57 5.27 9.32
CA LEU A 75 -1.49 4.14 8.40
C LEU A 75 -2.45 4.29 7.21
N ASN A 76 -1.90 4.44 6.01
CA ASN A 76 -2.65 4.37 4.75
C ASN A 76 -2.32 3.08 4.01
N ASN A 77 -3.35 2.29 3.71
CA ASN A 77 -3.21 0.96 3.17
C ASN A 77 -4.08 0.79 1.92
N ARG A 78 -3.46 0.56 0.77
CA ARG A 78 -4.13 0.42 -0.53
C ARG A 78 -3.80 -0.92 -1.15
N ILE A 79 -4.83 -1.66 -1.55
CA ILE A 79 -4.68 -2.94 -2.25
C ILE A 79 -5.02 -2.71 -3.72
N ARG A 80 -4.23 -3.27 -4.63
CA ARG A 80 -4.47 -3.18 -6.07
C ARG A 80 -4.04 -4.46 -6.77
N PHE A 81 -4.60 -4.73 -7.95
CA PHE A 81 -4.04 -5.71 -8.86
C PHE A 81 -2.67 -5.26 -9.40
N LYS A 82 -1.78 -6.22 -9.64
CA LYS A 82 -0.58 -5.99 -10.43
C LYS A 82 -0.97 -5.72 -11.88
N THR A 83 -0.27 -4.78 -12.50
CA THR A 83 -0.37 -4.58 -13.94
C THR A 83 0.04 -5.86 -14.67
N PRO A 84 -0.77 -6.35 -15.62
CA PRO A 84 -0.36 -7.44 -16.51
C PRO A 84 0.93 -7.08 -17.24
N GLN A 85 1.86 -8.03 -17.35
CA GLN A 85 3.10 -7.82 -18.11
C GLN A 85 2.86 -8.13 -19.58
N MET A 86 3.19 -7.18 -20.46
CA MET A 86 3.07 -7.32 -21.90
C MET A 86 4.05 -6.36 -22.58
N THR A 87 4.77 -6.81 -23.61
CA THR A 87 5.66 -5.93 -24.38
C THR A 87 4.85 -5.02 -25.32
N ILE A 88 5.46 -3.94 -25.82
CA ILE A 88 4.82 -3.09 -26.83
C ILE A 88 4.45 -3.91 -28.07
N ARG A 89 5.37 -4.77 -28.55
CA ARG A 89 5.09 -5.71 -29.64
C ARG A 89 3.91 -6.64 -29.33
N GLY A 90 3.80 -7.11 -28.08
CA GLY A 90 2.66 -7.93 -27.63
C GLY A 90 1.33 -7.17 -27.61
N LEU A 91 1.35 -5.85 -27.40
CA LEU A 91 0.14 -5.01 -27.54
C LEU A 91 -0.29 -4.90 -29.02
N LEU A 92 0.67 -4.79 -29.93
CA LEU A 92 0.44 -4.62 -31.37
C LEU A 92 0.16 -5.94 -32.11
N ASP A 93 0.49 -7.09 -31.53
CA ASP A 93 0.25 -8.39 -32.13
C ASP A 93 -1.26 -8.66 -32.26
N LYS A 94 -1.77 -8.68 -33.49
CA LYS A 94 -3.18 -8.95 -33.83
C LYS A 94 -3.65 -10.34 -33.40
N LYS A 95 -2.74 -11.31 -33.21
CA LYS A 95 -3.06 -12.66 -32.73
C LYS A 95 -3.19 -12.74 -31.22
N ASN A 96 -2.68 -11.75 -30.49
CA ASN A 96 -2.76 -11.74 -29.03
C ASN A 96 -4.16 -11.31 -28.55
N GLU A 97 -5.00 -12.28 -28.24
CA GLU A 97 -6.37 -12.03 -27.75
C GLU A 97 -6.42 -11.32 -26.39
N LEU A 98 -5.32 -11.38 -25.62
CA LEU A 98 -5.19 -10.69 -24.34
C LEU A 98 -4.69 -9.25 -24.49
N SER A 99 -4.34 -8.78 -25.70
CA SER A 99 -3.98 -7.38 -25.91
C SER A 99 -5.19 -6.48 -25.65
N PRO A 100 -5.09 -5.47 -24.77
CA PRO A 100 -6.14 -4.47 -24.60
C PRO A 100 -6.57 -3.82 -25.92
N ILE A 101 -5.65 -3.55 -26.85
CA ILE A 101 -5.98 -2.99 -28.18
C ILE A 101 -6.94 -3.92 -28.92
N ASN A 102 -6.60 -5.20 -29.02
CA ASN A 102 -7.45 -6.17 -29.71
C ASN A 102 -8.79 -6.37 -29.02
N ILE A 103 -8.85 -6.32 -27.69
CA ILE A 103 -10.12 -6.41 -26.97
C ILE A 103 -10.98 -5.17 -27.22
N ILE A 104 -10.40 -3.96 -27.20
CA ILE A 104 -11.10 -2.71 -27.52
C ILE A 104 -11.69 -2.80 -28.93
N LEU A 105 -10.86 -3.15 -29.93
CA LEU A 105 -11.27 -3.29 -31.32
C LEU A 105 -12.37 -4.36 -31.51
N LYS A 106 -12.23 -5.54 -30.87
CA LYS A 106 -13.27 -6.58 -30.92
C LYS A 106 -14.59 -6.10 -30.31
N LYS A 107 -14.53 -5.29 -29.25
CA LYS A 107 -15.73 -4.79 -28.57
C LYS A 107 -16.34 -3.56 -29.25
N PHE A 108 -15.59 -2.84 -30.07
CA PHE A 108 -16.10 -1.78 -30.93
C PHE A 108 -17.16 -2.25 -31.93
N MET A 109 -17.04 -3.48 -32.43
CA MET A 109 -18.08 -4.06 -33.31
C MET A 109 -19.47 -4.07 -32.64
N HIS A 110 -19.55 -4.16 -31.30
CA HIS A 110 -20.84 -4.06 -30.61
C HIS A 110 -21.43 -2.64 -30.64
N ILE A 111 -20.59 -1.61 -30.72
CA ILE A 111 -21.02 -0.22 -30.88
C ILE A 111 -21.53 -0.03 -32.31
N GLU A 112 -20.77 -0.47 -33.30
CA GLU A 112 -21.12 -0.37 -34.73
C GLU A 112 -22.41 -1.11 -35.08
N HIS A 113 -22.62 -2.29 -34.46
CA HIS A 113 -23.84 -3.09 -34.66
C HIS A 113 -25.02 -2.66 -33.75
N GLY A 114 -24.90 -1.58 -32.97
CA GLY A 114 -25.97 -1.10 -32.09
C GLY A 114 -26.32 -2.01 -30.91
N THR A 115 -25.43 -2.93 -30.50
CA THR A 115 -25.63 -3.90 -29.41
C THR A 115 -24.92 -3.49 -28.11
N LEU A 116 -24.71 -2.18 -27.91
CA LEU A 116 -23.96 -1.65 -26.78
C LEU A 116 -24.74 -1.83 -25.47
N THR A 117 -24.27 -2.74 -24.62
CA THR A 117 -24.79 -2.91 -23.25
C THR A 117 -23.90 -2.16 -22.24
N PRO A 118 -24.43 -1.81 -21.04
CA PRO A 118 -23.62 -1.22 -19.97
C PRO A 118 -22.38 -2.06 -19.61
N LYS A 119 -22.51 -3.39 -19.60
CA LYS A 119 -21.39 -4.31 -19.35
C LYS A 119 -20.28 -4.20 -20.40
N VAL A 120 -20.66 -4.08 -21.68
CA VAL A 120 -19.69 -3.90 -22.78
C VAL A 120 -19.01 -2.54 -22.67
N LYS A 121 -19.77 -1.47 -22.36
CA LYS A 121 -19.21 -0.13 -22.12
C LYS A 121 -18.17 -0.14 -20.99
N THR A 122 -18.51 -0.69 -19.83
CA THR A 122 -17.58 -0.80 -18.68
C THR A 122 -16.36 -1.64 -19.03
N ARG A 123 -16.52 -2.70 -19.83
CA ARG A 123 -15.39 -3.52 -20.28
C ARG A 123 -14.45 -2.73 -21.19
N ILE A 124 -14.98 -1.95 -22.14
CA ILE A 124 -14.17 -1.09 -23.02
C ILE A 124 -13.41 -0.05 -22.18
N GLU A 125 -14.09 0.64 -21.26
CA GLU A 125 -13.49 1.61 -20.35
C GLU A 125 -12.31 1.01 -19.58
N ARG A 126 -12.51 -0.17 -19.00
CA ARG A 126 -11.49 -0.90 -18.25
C ARG A 126 -10.27 -1.20 -19.12
N GLU A 127 -10.48 -1.69 -20.34
CA GLU A 127 -9.38 -2.05 -21.25
C GLU A 127 -8.58 -0.83 -21.72
N ILE A 128 -9.24 0.31 -21.96
CA ILE A 128 -8.56 1.58 -22.28
C ILE A 128 -7.63 2.00 -21.14
N ARG A 129 -8.13 1.97 -19.90
CA ARG A 129 -7.32 2.34 -18.71
C ARG A 129 -6.19 1.32 -18.46
N LEU A 130 -6.44 0.04 -18.71
CA LEU A 130 -5.43 -1.02 -18.62
C LEU A 130 -4.34 -0.89 -19.67
N LEU A 131 -4.67 -0.51 -20.91
CA LEU A 131 -3.70 -0.23 -21.98
C LEU A 131 -2.67 0.78 -21.50
N ALA A 132 -3.13 1.92 -20.99
CA ALA A 132 -2.27 2.97 -20.47
C ALA A 132 -1.42 2.51 -19.26
N CYS A 133 -1.98 1.69 -18.36
CA CYS A 133 -1.22 1.10 -17.26
C CYS A 133 -0.11 0.16 -17.73
N ILE A 134 -0.39 -0.68 -18.75
CA ILE A 134 0.57 -1.63 -19.31
C ILE A 134 1.70 -0.87 -20.00
N VAL A 135 1.38 0.08 -20.89
CA VAL A 135 2.38 0.90 -21.59
C VAL A 135 3.32 1.59 -20.60
N LYS A 136 2.75 2.23 -19.56
CA LYS A 136 3.52 2.87 -18.49
C LYS A 136 4.53 1.93 -17.81
N VAL A 137 4.10 0.72 -17.46
CA VAL A 137 4.96 -0.28 -16.80
C VAL A 137 6.01 -0.81 -17.77
N THR A 138 5.63 -1.07 -19.02
CA THR A 138 6.54 -1.58 -20.04
C THR A 138 7.63 -0.58 -20.39
N LEU A 139 7.30 0.69 -20.56
CA LEU A 139 8.29 1.75 -20.76
C LEU A 139 9.27 1.81 -19.57
N ARG A 140 8.75 1.89 -18.33
CA ARG A 140 9.60 1.89 -17.13
C ARG A 140 10.53 0.69 -17.09
N ASP A 141 10.00 -0.52 -17.21
CA ASP A 141 10.75 -1.74 -16.99
C ASP A 141 11.83 -1.92 -18.08
N GLN A 142 11.51 -1.63 -19.34
CA GLN A 142 12.46 -1.72 -20.46
C GLN A 142 13.56 -0.66 -20.37
N PHE A 143 13.23 0.61 -20.10
CA PHE A 143 14.25 1.63 -19.94
C PHE A 143 15.10 1.43 -18.68
N SER A 144 14.50 1.00 -17.56
CA SER A 144 15.26 0.69 -16.34
C SER A 144 16.24 -0.46 -16.56
N TYR A 145 15.84 -1.49 -17.32
CA TYR A 145 16.74 -2.56 -17.75
C TYR A 145 17.89 -2.01 -18.59
N LEU A 146 17.61 -1.17 -19.59
CA LEU A 146 18.64 -0.53 -20.41
C LEU A 146 19.59 0.36 -19.61
N PHE A 147 19.11 1.06 -18.57
CA PHE A 147 19.96 1.90 -17.71
C PHE A 147 20.86 1.06 -16.81
N THR A 148 20.33 -0.04 -16.26
CA THR A 148 21.04 -0.89 -15.29
C THR A 148 22.09 -1.76 -15.99
N GLU A 149 21.73 -2.35 -17.13
CA GLU A 149 22.58 -3.30 -17.85
C GLU A 149 23.41 -2.63 -18.96
N PHE A 150 23.42 -1.29 -19.03
CA PHE A 150 24.03 -0.53 -20.12
C PHE A 150 25.48 -0.96 -20.41
N ASP A 151 26.32 -0.98 -19.37
CA ASP A 151 27.75 -1.25 -19.54
C ASP A 151 28.01 -2.70 -19.97
N GLN A 152 27.23 -3.66 -19.46
CA GLN A 152 27.32 -5.06 -19.86
C GLN A 152 26.89 -5.25 -21.32
N LEU A 153 25.74 -4.66 -21.71
CA LEU A 153 25.21 -4.73 -23.06
C LEU A 153 26.13 -4.03 -24.08
N ARG A 154 26.82 -2.96 -23.66
CA ARG A 154 27.81 -2.26 -24.49
C ARG A 154 28.99 -3.16 -24.83
N ILE A 155 29.48 -3.97 -23.89
CA ILE A 155 30.58 -4.94 -24.11
C ILE A 155 30.17 -6.01 -25.12
N GLN A 156 28.90 -6.41 -25.13
CA GLN A 156 28.35 -7.40 -26.08
C GLN A 156 28.15 -6.84 -27.50
N GLY A 157 28.34 -5.54 -27.72
CA GLY A 157 28.41 -4.92 -29.06
C GLY A 157 27.08 -4.66 -29.77
N ASN A 158 25.91 -4.90 -29.14
CA ASN A 158 24.60 -4.83 -29.81
C ASN A 158 23.60 -3.85 -29.13
N ILE A 159 24.11 -2.86 -28.39
CA ILE A 159 23.26 -1.99 -27.57
C ILE A 159 22.51 -0.92 -28.38
N GLU A 160 23.16 -0.31 -29.36
CA GLU A 160 22.53 0.76 -30.16
C GLU A 160 21.39 0.21 -31.02
N ASP A 161 21.56 -0.97 -31.61
CA ASP A 161 20.51 -1.65 -32.36
C ASP A 161 19.35 -2.09 -31.45
N LEU A 162 19.64 -2.58 -30.24
CA LEU A 162 18.61 -2.90 -29.25
C LEU A 162 17.76 -1.66 -28.90
N ILE A 163 18.42 -0.54 -28.61
CA ILE A 163 17.73 0.73 -28.32
C ILE A 163 16.94 1.19 -29.54
N LYS A 164 17.53 1.14 -30.75
CA LYS A 164 16.87 1.52 -32.00
C LYS A 164 15.63 0.67 -32.28
N HIS A 165 15.71 -0.65 -32.08
CA HIS A 165 14.57 -1.55 -32.22
C HIS A 165 13.46 -1.25 -31.21
N PHE A 166 13.82 -0.89 -29.97
CA PHE A 166 12.84 -0.51 -28.96
C PHE A 166 12.15 0.82 -29.28
N LEU A 167 12.92 1.84 -29.68
CA LEU A 167 12.38 3.12 -30.14
C LEU A 167 11.50 2.95 -31.37
N GLY A 168 11.87 2.09 -32.32
CA GLY A 168 11.02 1.73 -33.46
C GLY A 168 9.68 1.13 -33.02
N SER A 169 9.69 0.21 -32.05
CA SER A 169 8.43 -0.33 -31.49
C SER A 169 7.57 0.73 -30.78
N ILE A 170 8.18 1.80 -30.23
CA ILE A 170 7.42 2.93 -29.70
C ILE A 170 6.77 3.71 -30.85
N SER A 171 7.48 3.96 -31.94
CA SER A 171 6.93 4.62 -33.14
C SER A 171 5.78 3.83 -33.76
N ASP A 172 5.92 2.50 -33.94
CA ASP A 172 4.84 1.63 -34.42
C ASP A 172 3.59 1.73 -33.51
N PHE A 173 3.82 1.86 -32.20
CA PHE A 173 2.74 2.03 -31.23
C PHE A 173 2.09 3.41 -31.30
N GLN A 174 2.84 4.48 -31.56
CA GLN A 174 2.28 5.82 -31.78
C GLN A 174 1.36 5.85 -33.00
N GLU A 175 1.72 5.14 -34.08
CA GLU A 175 0.91 5.00 -35.29
C GLU A 175 -0.40 4.24 -34.99
N GLU A 176 -0.34 3.10 -34.31
CA GLU A 176 -1.53 2.33 -33.93
C GLU A 176 -2.46 3.15 -33.01
N MET A 177 -1.90 3.91 -32.06
CA MET A 177 -2.69 4.84 -31.23
C MET A 177 -3.35 5.93 -32.07
N SER A 178 -2.73 6.36 -33.17
CA SER A 178 -3.36 7.28 -34.14
C SER A 178 -4.54 6.67 -34.85
N CYS A 179 -4.38 5.44 -35.35
CA CYS A 179 -5.49 4.73 -35.96
C CYS A 179 -6.65 4.49 -34.97
N LEU A 180 -6.33 4.21 -33.69
CA LEU A 180 -7.35 4.10 -32.65
C LEU A 180 -8.05 5.44 -32.41
N ARG A 181 -7.31 6.56 -32.31
CA ARG A 181 -7.89 7.92 -32.20
C ARG A 181 -8.90 8.18 -33.30
N ASP A 182 -8.55 7.90 -34.56
CA ASP A 182 -9.43 8.14 -35.70
C ASP A 182 -10.73 7.35 -35.58
N LYS A 183 -10.66 6.08 -35.14
CA LYS A 183 -11.86 5.26 -34.87
C LYS A 183 -12.73 5.84 -33.76
N PHE A 184 -12.12 6.37 -32.70
CA PHE A 184 -12.86 7.01 -31.61
C PHE A 184 -13.50 8.34 -32.01
N LEU A 185 -12.93 9.05 -32.99
CA LEU A 185 -13.46 10.32 -33.52
C LEU A 185 -14.57 10.09 -34.55
N MET A 186 -14.37 9.17 -35.49
CA MET A 186 -15.30 8.94 -36.61
C MET A 186 -16.52 8.10 -36.22
N GLY A 187 -16.40 7.24 -35.19
CA GLY A 187 -17.51 6.40 -34.73
C GLY A 187 -18.58 7.18 -33.96
N GLN A 188 -19.83 6.70 -33.99
CA GLN A 188 -20.91 7.15 -33.10
C GLN A 188 -20.69 6.62 -31.66
N ILE A 189 -19.49 6.85 -31.11
CA ILE A 189 -19.09 6.40 -29.79
C ILE A 189 -19.68 7.32 -28.73
N PRO A 190 -20.24 6.79 -27.63
CA PRO A 190 -20.70 7.60 -26.52
C PRO A 190 -19.62 8.56 -26.00
N PHE A 191 -20.02 9.81 -25.71
CA PHE A 191 -19.11 10.87 -25.26
C PHE A 191 -18.18 10.44 -24.11
N ASN A 192 -18.74 9.78 -23.08
CA ASN A 192 -17.97 9.29 -21.95
C ASN A 192 -16.82 8.32 -22.35
N LEU A 193 -17.04 7.42 -23.32
CA LEU A 193 -15.96 6.52 -23.78
C LEU A 193 -14.88 7.28 -24.55
N ARG A 194 -15.25 8.31 -25.32
CA ARG A 194 -14.27 9.20 -25.98
C ARG A 194 -13.44 9.96 -24.95
N GLU A 195 -14.05 10.44 -23.88
CA GLU A 195 -13.31 11.10 -22.79
C GLU A 195 -12.36 10.16 -22.07
N VAL A 196 -12.79 8.93 -21.78
CA VAL A 196 -11.93 7.90 -21.17
C VAL A 196 -10.71 7.65 -22.05
N PHE A 197 -10.92 7.49 -23.36
CA PHE A 197 -9.84 7.27 -24.32
C PHE A 197 -8.89 8.46 -24.39
N ARG A 198 -9.43 9.69 -24.48
CA ARG A 198 -8.62 10.93 -24.45
C ARG A 198 -7.72 10.99 -23.21
N PHE A 199 -8.27 10.73 -22.02
CA PHE A 199 -7.50 10.71 -20.77
C PHE A 199 -6.38 9.66 -20.78
N ALA A 200 -6.67 8.46 -21.30
CA ALA A 200 -5.69 7.39 -21.37
C ALA A 200 -4.59 7.66 -22.40
N ASP A 201 -4.95 8.19 -23.58
CA ASP A 201 -4.03 8.53 -24.67
C ASP A 201 -3.10 9.68 -24.27
N GLU A 202 -3.64 10.71 -23.64
CA GLU A 202 -2.85 11.83 -23.10
C GLU A 202 -1.88 11.38 -22.00
N TYR A 203 -2.33 10.48 -21.12
CA TYR A 203 -1.45 9.89 -20.11
C TYR A 203 -0.35 9.01 -20.73
N ILE A 204 -0.67 8.22 -21.76
CA ILE A 204 0.32 7.43 -22.52
C ILE A 204 1.37 8.35 -23.13
N SER A 205 0.93 9.42 -23.78
CA SER A 205 1.78 10.44 -24.40
C SER A 205 2.77 11.05 -23.40
N LEU A 206 2.29 11.41 -22.19
CA LEU A 206 3.15 11.88 -21.10
C LEU A 206 4.19 10.84 -20.68
N GLN A 207 3.80 9.56 -20.59
CA GLN A 207 4.73 8.49 -20.20
C GLN A 207 5.79 8.20 -21.26
N ILE A 208 5.44 8.24 -22.55
CA ILE A 208 6.41 8.11 -23.65
C ILE A 208 7.42 9.24 -23.56
N GLN A 209 6.97 10.50 -23.47
CA GLN A 209 7.86 11.64 -23.33
C GLN A 209 8.77 11.50 -22.10
N GLU A 210 8.21 11.20 -20.92
CA GLU A 210 8.95 11.15 -19.66
C GLU A 210 10.11 10.15 -19.74
N TRP A 211 9.84 8.94 -20.20
CA TRP A 211 10.84 7.88 -20.25
C TRP A 211 11.88 8.07 -21.36
N VAL A 212 11.47 8.54 -22.54
CA VAL A 212 12.41 8.84 -23.64
C VAL A 212 13.29 10.04 -23.28
N THR A 213 12.76 11.05 -22.58
CA THR A 213 13.57 12.19 -22.09
C THR A 213 14.60 11.75 -21.05
N LYS A 214 14.21 10.87 -20.11
CA LYS A 214 15.14 10.25 -19.14
C LYS A 214 16.23 9.45 -19.85
N ALA A 215 15.87 8.70 -20.88
CA ALA A 215 16.81 7.93 -21.69
C ALA A 215 17.79 8.84 -22.44
N LEU A 216 17.31 9.89 -23.10
CA LEU A 216 18.14 10.87 -23.80
C LEU A 216 19.18 11.49 -22.85
N ARG A 217 18.76 11.90 -21.65
CA ARG A 217 19.66 12.43 -20.62
C ARG A 217 20.70 11.40 -20.16
N PHE A 218 20.31 10.14 -19.97
CA PHE A 218 21.23 9.09 -19.55
C PHE A 218 22.25 8.73 -20.65
N PHE A 219 21.87 8.86 -21.93
CA PHE A 219 22.68 8.48 -23.09
C PHE A 219 23.35 9.65 -23.82
N GLU A 220 23.20 10.90 -23.39
CA GLU A 220 23.58 12.16 -24.07
C GLU A 220 25.01 12.19 -24.67
N LYS A 221 25.92 11.33 -24.20
CA LYS A 221 27.29 11.18 -24.73
C LYS A 221 27.73 9.72 -24.94
N LYS A 222 26.81 8.77 -24.82
CA LYS A 222 27.09 7.32 -24.79
C LYS A 222 26.66 6.58 -26.05
N ILE A 223 25.83 7.21 -26.88
CA ILE A 223 25.23 6.62 -28.09
C ILE A 223 25.44 7.55 -29.29
N SER A 224 25.31 6.99 -30.49
CA SER A 224 25.41 7.73 -31.75
C SER A 224 24.45 8.93 -31.85
N PRO A 225 24.85 10.03 -32.52
CA PRO A 225 23.99 11.20 -32.75
C PRO A 225 22.69 10.87 -33.49
N GLN A 226 22.68 9.84 -34.34
CA GLN A 226 21.49 9.39 -35.05
C GLN A 226 20.41 8.87 -34.08
N LEU A 227 20.82 8.13 -33.05
CA LEU A 227 19.91 7.57 -32.06
C LEU A 227 19.37 8.66 -31.12
N GLN A 228 20.20 9.65 -30.78
CA GLN A 228 19.75 10.85 -30.06
C GLN A 228 18.68 11.60 -30.85
N LYS A 229 18.89 11.81 -32.15
CA LYS A 229 17.92 12.44 -33.04
C LYS A 229 16.59 11.66 -33.09
N LEU A 230 16.64 10.33 -33.09
CA LEU A 230 15.43 9.51 -33.05
C LEU A 230 14.65 9.71 -31.73
N MET A 231 15.34 9.75 -30.58
CA MET A 231 14.71 10.04 -29.29
C MET A 231 14.08 11.43 -29.25
N ILE A 232 14.78 12.45 -29.78
CA ILE A 232 14.29 13.83 -29.87
C ILE A 232 13.01 13.88 -30.73
N ASN A 233 13.00 13.22 -31.89
CA ASN A 233 11.82 13.17 -32.76
C ASN A 233 10.61 12.56 -32.04
N ILE A 234 10.80 11.48 -31.27
CA ILE A 234 9.71 10.85 -30.48
C ILE A 234 9.20 11.83 -29.42
N ILE A 235 10.09 12.54 -28.72
CA ILE A 235 9.71 13.54 -27.71
C ILE A 235 8.92 14.69 -28.34
N GLU A 236 9.42 15.26 -29.43
CA GLU A 236 8.78 16.39 -30.12
C GLU A 236 7.42 16.01 -30.71
N HIS A 237 7.29 14.78 -31.25
CA HIS A 237 6.02 14.24 -31.71
C HIS A 237 4.97 14.24 -30.58
N GLU A 238 5.32 13.73 -29.40
CA GLU A 238 4.41 13.68 -28.25
C GLU A 238 4.07 15.08 -27.70
N GLN A 239 5.04 16.00 -27.69
CA GLN A 239 4.80 17.39 -27.28
C GLN A 239 3.84 18.12 -28.23
N ASN A 240 4.07 17.99 -29.54
CA ASN A 240 3.22 18.62 -30.55
C ASN A 240 1.81 18.02 -30.54
N TYR A 241 1.70 16.71 -30.36
CA TYR A 241 0.40 16.05 -30.17
C TYR A 241 -0.38 16.68 -29.01
N ARG A 242 0.21 16.78 -27.81
CA ARG A 242 -0.51 17.33 -26.65
C ARG A 242 -0.77 18.83 -26.73
N ARG A 243 0.10 19.61 -27.38
CA ARG A 243 -0.15 21.04 -27.65
C ARG A 243 -1.45 21.27 -28.42
N ASN A 244 -1.75 20.39 -29.38
CA ASN A 244 -2.97 20.46 -30.17
C ASN A 244 -4.21 19.95 -29.42
N LEU A 245 -4.02 19.16 -28.36
CA LEU A 245 -5.10 18.53 -27.59
C LEU A 245 -5.53 19.39 -26.39
N ASN A 246 -4.57 19.79 -25.54
CA ASN A 246 -4.83 20.44 -24.27
C ASN A 246 -3.59 21.18 -23.74
N GLN A 247 -3.71 22.50 -23.58
CA GLN A 247 -2.63 23.37 -23.09
C GLN A 247 -2.17 23.00 -21.66
N ARG A 248 -3.04 22.42 -20.83
CA ARG A 248 -2.69 22.02 -19.45
C ARG A 248 -1.68 20.87 -19.38
N SER A 249 -1.40 20.20 -20.50
CA SER A 249 -0.46 19.08 -20.58
C SER A 249 0.90 19.46 -21.18
N VAL A 250 1.18 20.76 -21.23
CA VAL A 250 2.41 21.35 -21.74
C VAL A 250 3.09 22.11 -20.61
N ILE A 251 4.41 21.92 -20.48
CA ILE A 251 5.23 22.66 -19.52
C ILE A 251 5.65 23.97 -20.14
N GLU A 252 5.44 25.06 -19.42
CA GLU A 252 5.86 26.40 -19.81
C GLU A 252 7.13 26.81 -19.05
N ARG A 253 8.05 27.46 -19.75
CA ARG A 253 9.26 27.99 -19.11
C ARG A 253 8.88 29.21 -18.27
N ASN A 254 9.48 29.34 -17.09
CA ASN A 254 9.30 30.47 -16.16
C ASN A 254 7.92 30.59 -15.50
N THR A 255 7.16 29.50 -15.40
CA THR A 255 5.94 29.44 -14.59
C THR A 255 6.07 28.38 -13.49
N GLU A 256 5.23 28.44 -12.46
CA GLU A 256 5.18 27.43 -11.41
C GLU A 256 4.70 26.07 -11.93
N ASN A 257 4.08 26.02 -13.12
CA ASN A 257 3.55 24.81 -13.75
C ASN A 257 2.57 24.00 -12.85
N GLU A 258 1.90 24.66 -11.90
CA GLU A 258 0.94 24.02 -10.99
C GLU A 258 -0.18 23.32 -11.76
N GLY A 259 -0.72 23.98 -12.78
CA GLY A 259 -1.79 23.43 -13.63
C GLY A 259 -1.39 22.13 -14.32
N PHE A 260 -0.13 22.01 -14.75
CA PHE A 260 0.42 20.77 -15.32
C PHE A 260 0.48 19.66 -14.25
N SER A 261 1.06 19.94 -13.09
CA SER A 261 1.19 18.95 -12.01
C SER A 261 -0.17 18.45 -11.50
N TYR A 262 -1.12 19.37 -11.32
CA TYR A 262 -2.49 19.04 -10.94
C TYR A 262 -3.16 18.13 -11.98
N TYR A 263 -3.06 18.49 -13.26
CA TYR A 263 -3.71 17.74 -14.34
C TYR A 263 -3.06 16.37 -14.58
N GLU A 264 -1.73 16.29 -14.57
CA GLU A 264 -1.00 15.03 -14.58
C GLU A 264 -1.44 14.12 -13.42
N GLY A 265 -1.62 14.71 -12.23
CA GLY A 265 -2.13 14.02 -11.05
C GLY A 265 -3.53 13.42 -11.27
N ILE A 266 -4.42 14.14 -11.95
CA ILE A 266 -5.77 13.65 -12.32
C ILE A 266 -5.65 12.48 -13.30
N LEU A 267 -4.92 12.66 -14.41
CA LEU A 267 -4.74 11.61 -15.43
C LEU A 267 -4.20 10.33 -14.80
N LYS A 268 -3.17 10.47 -13.97
CA LYS A 268 -2.54 9.37 -13.23
C LYS A 268 -3.52 8.65 -12.30
N LYS A 269 -4.27 9.38 -11.48
CA LYS A 269 -5.26 8.81 -10.54
C LYS A 269 -6.38 8.10 -11.30
N TYR A 270 -6.90 8.73 -12.35
CA TYR A 270 -7.95 8.16 -13.18
C TYR A 270 -7.49 6.87 -13.87
N VAL A 271 -6.40 6.91 -14.63
CA VAL A 271 -5.89 5.74 -15.36
C VAL A 271 -5.54 4.60 -14.41
N GLN A 272 -4.71 4.86 -13.39
CA GLN A 272 -4.24 3.80 -12.48
C GLN A 272 -5.32 3.30 -11.52
N GLY A 273 -6.39 4.09 -11.31
CA GLY A 273 -7.57 3.70 -10.53
C GLY A 273 -8.14 2.33 -10.94
N VAL A 274 -7.99 1.95 -12.22
CA VAL A 274 -8.48 0.66 -12.77
C VAL A 274 -7.92 -0.58 -12.06
N LEU A 275 -6.77 -0.43 -11.40
CA LEU A 275 -6.10 -1.50 -10.69
C LEU A 275 -6.46 -1.53 -9.20
N TYR A 276 -6.87 -0.40 -8.63
CA TYR A 276 -7.12 -0.29 -7.19
C TYR A 276 -8.42 -0.99 -6.82
N LEU A 277 -8.42 -1.52 -5.60
CA LEU A 277 -9.54 -2.23 -5.01
C LEU A 277 -10.12 -1.39 -3.89
N ASP A 278 -11.45 -1.39 -3.82
CA ASP A 278 -12.17 -0.71 -2.77
C ASP A 278 -12.16 -1.51 -1.48
N LYS A 279 -12.21 -0.77 -0.38
CA LYS A 279 -12.31 -1.28 0.99
C LYS A 279 -13.60 -0.79 1.60
N GLU A 280 -14.60 -1.67 1.65
CA GLU A 280 -15.84 -1.38 2.34
C GLU A 280 -15.68 -1.67 3.83
N LYS A 281 -15.70 -0.61 4.64
CA LYS A 281 -15.60 -0.72 6.10
C LYS A 281 -16.78 -1.50 6.66
N LYS A 282 -16.49 -2.46 7.54
CA LYS A 282 -17.48 -3.18 8.34
C LYS A 282 -17.11 -3.04 9.80
N ASP A 283 -18.05 -2.61 10.63
CA ASP A 283 -17.86 -2.64 12.09
C ASP A 283 -17.84 -4.10 12.55
N PRO A 284 -16.70 -4.63 13.05
CA PRO A 284 -16.64 -6.00 13.50
C PRO A 284 -17.19 -6.19 14.92
N LYS A 285 -17.41 -5.09 15.68
CA LYS A 285 -17.68 -5.12 17.13
C LYS A 285 -19.15 -4.85 17.45
N SER A 286 -19.84 -4.01 16.67
CA SER A 286 -21.21 -3.54 16.96
C SER A 286 -22.19 -4.65 17.35
N SER A 287 -22.41 -5.66 16.50
CA SER A 287 -23.42 -6.70 16.76
C SER A 287 -23.10 -7.57 17.99
N SER A 288 -21.82 -7.79 18.29
CA SER A 288 -21.43 -8.57 19.49
C SER A 288 -21.53 -7.74 20.77
N LEU A 289 -21.20 -6.44 20.69
CA LEU A 289 -21.36 -5.51 21.80
C LEU A 289 -22.82 -5.31 22.16
N GLU A 290 -23.70 -5.17 21.17
CA GLU A 290 -25.15 -5.04 21.40
C GLU A 290 -25.72 -6.25 22.16
N LEU A 291 -25.30 -7.47 21.82
CA LEU A 291 -25.70 -8.68 22.53
C LEU A 291 -25.17 -8.68 23.97
N LEU A 292 -23.89 -8.37 24.19
CA LEU A 292 -23.30 -8.30 25.53
C LEU A 292 -23.93 -7.21 26.39
N TYR A 293 -24.25 -6.04 25.80
CA TYR A 293 -24.93 -4.95 26.49
C TYR A 293 -26.36 -5.31 26.86
N SER A 294 -27.05 -6.09 26.03
CA SER A 294 -28.37 -6.61 26.33
C SER A 294 -28.33 -7.58 27.51
N ILE A 295 -27.36 -8.49 27.52
CA ILE A 295 -27.11 -9.41 28.65
C ILE A 295 -26.75 -8.62 29.92
N ALA A 296 -25.90 -7.60 29.81
CA ALA A 296 -25.52 -6.74 30.91
C ALA A 296 -26.73 -6.01 31.52
N ALA A 297 -27.62 -5.49 30.68
CA ALA A 297 -28.84 -4.81 31.13
C ALA A 297 -29.78 -5.78 31.85
N GLY A 298 -29.97 -7.00 31.33
CA GLY A 298 -30.76 -8.05 31.97
C GLY A 298 -30.19 -8.47 33.32
N PHE A 299 -28.87 -8.69 33.39
CA PHE A 299 -28.19 -9.06 34.64
C PHE A 299 -28.26 -7.95 35.69
N ALA A 300 -28.05 -6.69 35.30
CA ALA A 300 -28.17 -5.56 36.20
C ALA A 300 -29.60 -5.41 36.75
N MET A 301 -30.62 -5.61 35.91
CA MET A 301 -32.01 -5.60 36.34
C MET A 301 -32.31 -6.74 37.32
N PHE A 302 -31.85 -7.95 37.03
CA PHE A 302 -31.97 -9.09 37.95
C PHE A 302 -31.33 -8.81 39.31
N MET A 303 -30.08 -8.33 39.32
CA MET A 303 -29.37 -7.97 40.56
C MET A 303 -30.08 -6.87 41.35
N SER A 304 -30.64 -5.87 40.66
CA SER A 304 -31.42 -4.80 41.28
C SER A 304 -32.68 -5.33 41.96
N LEU A 305 -33.43 -6.21 41.30
CA LEU A 305 -34.63 -6.84 41.86
C LEU A 305 -34.29 -7.74 43.04
N PHE A 306 -33.19 -8.51 42.92
CA PHE A 306 -32.70 -9.38 43.98
C PHE A 306 -32.27 -8.60 45.23
N LEU A 307 -31.48 -7.53 45.07
CA LEU A 307 -31.09 -6.64 46.17
C LEU A 307 -32.30 -5.89 46.74
N GLY A 308 -33.23 -5.48 45.89
CA GLY A 308 -34.52 -4.91 46.30
C GLY A 308 -35.26 -5.85 47.22
N PHE A 309 -35.43 -7.11 46.82
CA PHE A 309 -36.08 -8.12 47.63
C PHE A 309 -35.36 -8.38 48.95
N LEU A 310 -34.02 -8.46 48.97
CA LEU A 310 -33.26 -8.73 50.20
C LEU A 310 -33.21 -7.56 51.18
N ILE A 311 -33.06 -6.33 50.68
CA ILE A 311 -32.83 -5.15 51.51
C ILE A 311 -34.15 -4.48 51.86
N LEU A 312 -35.01 -4.23 50.86
CA LEU A 312 -36.23 -3.44 51.04
C LEU A 312 -37.34 -4.21 51.76
N SER A 313 -37.31 -5.55 51.77
CA SER A 313 -38.28 -6.37 52.52
C SER A 313 -38.25 -6.16 54.04
N ASN A 314 -37.15 -5.62 54.57
CA ASN A 314 -37.00 -5.32 56.00
C ASN A 314 -37.53 -3.94 56.39
N TYR A 315 -37.97 -3.11 55.43
CA TYR A 315 -38.44 -1.75 55.67
C TYR A 315 -39.93 -1.63 55.39
N VAL A 316 -40.61 -0.73 56.13
CA VAL A 316 -42.02 -0.41 55.88
C VAL A 316 -42.14 0.29 54.53
N GLU A 317 -43.10 -0.16 53.72
CA GLU A 317 -43.41 0.45 52.42
C GLU A 317 -43.67 1.96 52.57
N ASN A 318 -43.14 2.76 51.64
CA ASN A 318 -43.24 4.22 51.61
C ASN A 318 -42.58 4.98 52.77
N SER A 319 -41.76 4.32 53.59
CA SER A 319 -40.93 5.02 54.57
C SER A 319 -39.75 5.76 53.92
N ILE A 320 -39.23 6.81 54.58
CA ILE A 320 -38.02 7.53 54.11
C ILE A 320 -36.83 6.57 53.87
N PRO A 321 -36.52 5.62 54.79
CA PRO A 321 -35.47 4.63 54.55
C PRO A 321 -35.72 3.74 53.33
N PHE A 322 -36.98 3.36 53.08
CA PHE A 322 -37.36 2.59 51.90
C PHE A 322 -37.10 3.37 50.60
N LEU A 323 -37.52 4.64 50.54
CA LEU A 323 -37.28 5.51 49.37
C LEU A 323 -35.79 5.70 49.09
N ILE A 324 -34.98 5.95 50.13
CA ILE A 324 -33.52 6.06 49.99
C ILE A 324 -32.94 4.73 49.47
N GLY A 325 -33.39 3.59 50.00
CA GLY A 325 -32.96 2.27 49.56
C GLY A 325 -33.27 2.01 48.08
N VAL A 326 -34.45 2.37 47.59
CA VAL A 326 -34.83 2.25 46.17
C VAL A 326 -33.89 3.06 45.27
N VAL A 327 -33.60 4.31 45.64
CA VAL A 327 -32.67 5.17 44.87
C VAL A 327 -31.27 4.58 44.85
N VAL A 328 -30.76 4.11 45.99
CA VAL A 328 -29.42 3.48 46.07
C VAL A 328 -29.34 2.23 45.21
N ILE A 329 -30.34 1.34 45.25
CA ILE A 329 -30.38 0.13 44.42
C ILE A 329 -30.46 0.50 42.93
N TYR A 330 -31.23 1.52 42.57
CA TYR A 330 -31.27 2.02 41.20
C TYR A 330 -29.91 2.56 40.73
N MET A 331 -29.20 3.33 41.58
CA MET A 331 -27.84 3.78 41.28
C MET A 331 -26.86 2.61 41.14
N LEU A 332 -26.96 1.59 42.01
CA LEU A 332 -26.13 0.38 41.93
C LEU A 332 -26.37 -0.39 40.62
N LYS A 333 -27.63 -0.54 40.20
CA LYS A 333 -27.99 -1.14 38.91
C LYS A 333 -27.25 -0.46 37.76
N ASP A 334 -27.26 0.87 37.72
CA ASP A 334 -26.59 1.62 36.66
C ASP A 334 -25.07 1.46 36.71
N ARG A 335 -24.46 1.47 37.90
CA ARG A 335 -23.01 1.21 38.04
C ARG A 335 -22.61 -0.21 37.62
N ILE A 336 -23.40 -1.23 37.96
CA ILE A 336 -23.17 -2.61 37.53
C ILE A 336 -23.23 -2.71 36.01
N LYS A 337 -24.27 -2.13 35.40
CA LYS A 337 -24.45 -2.10 33.94
C LYS A 337 -23.25 -1.44 33.24
N ASP A 338 -22.80 -0.29 33.73
CA ASP A 338 -21.68 0.45 33.13
C ASP A 338 -20.34 -0.29 33.29
N ASN A 339 -20.10 -0.91 34.44
CA ASN A 339 -18.91 -1.74 34.64
C ASN A 339 -18.88 -2.94 33.68
N ILE A 340 -20.01 -3.64 33.52
CA ILE A 340 -20.09 -4.78 32.59
C ILE A 340 -19.93 -4.32 31.14
N ARG A 341 -20.47 -3.15 30.76
CA ARG A 341 -20.25 -2.55 29.44
C ARG A 341 -18.77 -2.30 29.19
N SER A 342 -18.07 -1.63 30.11
CA SER A 342 -16.64 -1.37 29.97
C SER A 342 -15.80 -2.66 29.89
N ILE A 343 -16.14 -3.68 30.69
CA ILE A 343 -15.48 -5.00 30.62
C ILE A 343 -15.74 -5.67 29.27
N SER A 344 -16.98 -5.59 28.76
CA SER A 344 -17.37 -6.15 27.46
C SER A 344 -16.61 -5.49 26.31
N GLU A 345 -16.47 -4.16 26.33
CA GLU A 345 -15.67 -3.40 25.35
C GLU A 345 -14.22 -3.86 25.32
N LYS A 346 -13.60 -3.99 26.50
CA LYS A 346 -12.22 -4.49 26.64
C LYS A 346 -12.09 -5.94 26.14
N ALA A 347 -13.00 -6.83 26.54
CA ALA A 347 -12.98 -8.24 26.14
C ALA A 347 -13.17 -8.43 24.63
N VAL A 348 -14.13 -7.73 24.03
CA VAL A 348 -14.35 -7.72 22.58
C VAL A 348 -13.14 -7.13 21.86
N GLY A 349 -12.55 -6.04 22.37
CA GLY A 349 -11.33 -5.44 21.82
C GLY A 349 -10.12 -6.37 21.79
N LEU A 350 -10.05 -7.36 22.70
CA LEU A 350 -8.97 -8.35 22.70
C LEU A 350 -9.13 -9.41 21.59
N VAL A 351 -10.37 -9.81 21.27
CA VAL A 351 -10.65 -10.92 20.34
C VAL A 351 -10.89 -10.43 18.91
N PHE A 352 -11.60 -9.31 18.76
CA PHE A 352 -12.00 -8.78 17.47
C PHE A 352 -10.91 -7.92 16.85
N PRO A 353 -10.82 -7.87 15.52
CA PRO A 353 -9.92 -6.94 14.84
C PRO A 353 -10.33 -5.49 15.13
N ASP A 354 -9.38 -4.57 15.08
CA ASP A 354 -9.66 -3.13 15.21
C ASP A 354 -10.26 -2.55 13.93
N LYS A 355 -9.80 -3.02 12.75
CA LYS A 355 -10.44 -2.73 11.47
C LYS A 355 -10.78 -4.01 10.71
N ARG A 356 -11.93 -4.01 10.05
CA ARG A 356 -12.35 -5.07 9.12
C ARG A 356 -12.93 -4.44 7.87
N ASP A 357 -12.34 -4.78 6.73
CA ASP A 357 -12.79 -4.28 5.42
C ASP A 357 -13.09 -5.46 4.49
N ASP A 358 -14.17 -5.35 3.72
CA ASP A 358 -14.39 -6.22 2.58
C ASP A 358 -13.65 -5.63 1.36
N ILE A 359 -12.92 -6.48 0.63
CA ILE A 359 -12.13 -6.07 -0.54
C ILE A 359 -12.99 -6.31 -1.78
N VAL A 360 -13.29 -5.24 -2.52
CA VAL A 360 -14.24 -5.24 -3.65
C VAL A 360 -13.56 -4.77 -4.93
N ASP A 361 -13.82 -5.47 -6.04
CA ASP A 361 -13.49 -4.99 -7.38
C ASP A 361 -14.64 -4.09 -7.87
N GLU A 362 -14.41 -2.77 -7.85
CA GLU A 362 -15.41 -1.75 -8.19
C GLU A 362 -15.94 -1.92 -9.63
N PHE A 363 -15.11 -2.36 -10.59
CA PHE A 363 -15.55 -2.52 -11.97
C PHE A 363 -16.54 -3.65 -12.14
N TYR A 364 -16.37 -4.73 -11.38
CA TYR A 364 -17.23 -5.91 -11.44
C TYR A 364 -18.27 -5.95 -10.32
N GLN A 365 -18.21 -5.01 -9.37
CA GLN A 365 -19.04 -4.96 -8.17
C GLN A 365 -19.05 -6.31 -7.44
N LYS A 366 -17.88 -6.98 -7.40
CA LYS A 366 -17.72 -8.29 -6.76
C LYS A 366 -16.77 -8.20 -5.59
N LYS A 367 -17.20 -8.75 -4.45
CA LYS A 367 -16.33 -9.00 -3.31
C LYS A 367 -15.32 -10.10 -3.64
N ILE A 368 -14.05 -9.77 -3.54
CA ILE A 368 -12.94 -10.69 -3.84
C ILE A 368 -12.14 -11.08 -2.59
N GLY A 369 -12.37 -10.43 -1.45
CA GLY A 369 -11.64 -10.76 -0.23
C GLY A 369 -12.09 -10.01 1.02
N ILE A 370 -11.33 -10.19 2.09
CA ILE A 370 -11.52 -9.55 3.40
C ILE A 370 -10.14 -9.18 3.97
N SER A 371 -10.00 -7.96 4.48
CA SER A 371 -8.87 -7.50 5.29
C SER A 371 -9.30 -7.42 6.76
N LYS A 372 -8.44 -7.89 7.68
CA LYS A 372 -8.62 -7.71 9.13
C LYS A 372 -7.32 -7.19 9.71
N GLU A 373 -7.39 -6.12 10.47
CA GLU A 373 -6.22 -5.41 11.00
C GLU A 373 -6.32 -5.22 12.50
N LYS A 374 -5.18 -5.31 13.20
CA LYS A 374 -5.06 -5.11 14.64
C LYS A 374 -3.72 -4.48 14.97
N ALA A 375 -3.68 -3.51 15.87
CA ALA A 375 -2.45 -2.83 16.29
C ALA A 375 -2.44 -2.66 17.81
N ASN A 376 -1.34 -3.05 18.45
CA ASN A 376 -1.14 -2.94 19.89
C ASN A 376 0.34 -2.66 20.20
N PHE A 377 0.63 -2.12 21.38
CA PHE A 377 1.97 -2.21 21.96
C PHE A 377 2.16 -3.58 22.61
N ILE A 378 3.35 -4.15 22.46
CA ILE A 378 3.73 -5.42 23.10
C ILE A 378 5.01 -5.24 23.89
N LYS A 379 5.18 -6.05 24.93
CA LYS A 379 6.42 -6.10 25.70
C LYS A 379 7.46 -6.97 25.01
N TRP A 380 8.74 -6.77 25.35
CA TRP A 380 9.85 -7.53 24.78
C TRP A 380 9.73 -9.03 25.01
N GLU A 381 9.16 -9.45 26.14
CA GLU A 381 8.97 -10.88 26.49
C GLU A 381 7.89 -11.56 25.61
N GLU A 382 7.00 -10.78 25.01
CA GLU A 382 5.95 -11.28 24.11
C GLU A 382 6.45 -11.45 22.67
N ILE A 383 7.64 -10.92 22.35
CA ILE A 383 8.22 -10.97 21.02
C ILE A 383 8.78 -12.38 20.75
N PRO A 384 8.42 -13.02 19.62
CA PRO A 384 8.97 -14.33 19.28
C PRO A 384 10.51 -14.31 19.17
N PRO A 385 11.22 -15.34 19.64
CA PRO A 385 12.69 -15.39 19.61
C PRO A 385 13.30 -15.13 18.22
N GLU A 386 12.67 -15.65 17.17
CA GLU A 386 13.09 -15.45 15.77
C GLU A 386 13.06 -13.98 15.33
N ILE A 387 12.15 -13.17 15.88
CA ILE A 387 12.06 -11.73 15.60
C ILE A 387 13.14 -10.97 16.38
N LEU A 388 13.42 -11.39 17.61
CA LEU A 388 14.51 -10.84 18.42
C LEU A 388 15.89 -11.12 17.81
N GLU A 389 16.12 -12.35 17.30
CA GLU A 389 17.33 -12.68 16.53
C GLU A 389 17.51 -11.73 15.33
N LEU A 390 16.44 -11.53 14.56
CA LEU A 390 16.46 -10.58 13.44
C LEU A 390 16.66 -9.14 13.91
N ARG A 391 16.09 -8.71 15.04
CA ARG A 391 16.31 -7.37 15.60
C ARG A 391 17.79 -7.18 15.97
N ARG A 392 18.40 -8.18 16.60
CA ARG A 392 19.80 -8.21 17.06
C ARG A 392 20.83 -8.28 15.94
N SER A 393 20.46 -8.80 14.77
CA SER A 393 21.40 -8.96 13.64
C SER A 393 22.06 -7.67 13.13
N SER A 394 21.54 -6.49 13.51
CA SER A 394 22.12 -5.19 13.14
C SER A 394 22.65 -4.40 14.33
N SER A 395 22.60 -4.97 15.54
CA SER A 395 23.14 -4.36 16.75
C SER A 395 24.62 -4.73 16.81
N LYS A 396 25.51 -3.77 17.08
CA LYS A 396 26.95 -4.05 17.19
C LYS A 396 27.31 -4.72 18.52
N SER A 397 26.49 -4.50 19.54
CA SER A 397 26.69 -5.02 20.89
C SER A 397 25.35 -5.21 21.59
N ALA A 398 25.28 -6.13 22.55
CA ALA A 398 24.14 -6.27 23.46
C ALA A 398 23.90 -4.99 24.28
N LEU A 399 24.97 -4.24 24.58
CA LEU A 399 24.89 -2.97 25.31
C LEU A 399 24.16 -1.87 24.54
N GLU A 400 24.02 -1.98 23.21
CA GLU A 400 23.21 -1.04 22.44
C GLU A 400 21.72 -1.17 22.77
N GLU A 401 21.24 -2.37 23.15
CA GLU A 401 19.84 -2.58 23.57
C GLU A 401 19.59 -1.95 24.95
N GLU A 402 20.55 -2.05 25.87
CA GLU A 402 20.46 -1.47 27.21
C GLU A 402 20.56 0.07 27.18
N GLY A 403 21.47 0.61 26.37
CA GLY A 403 21.67 2.06 26.26
C GLY A 403 20.58 2.80 25.49
N LYS A 404 19.72 2.08 24.75
CA LYS A 404 18.61 2.64 23.97
C LYS A 404 17.39 1.73 24.07
N PRO A 405 16.64 1.79 25.18
CA PRO A 405 15.43 1.01 25.32
C PRO A 405 14.42 1.38 24.23
N GLU A 406 13.61 0.41 23.81
CA GLU A 406 12.65 0.56 22.71
C GLU A 406 11.24 0.11 23.11
N ASN A 407 10.25 0.90 22.72
CA ASN A 407 8.85 0.48 22.69
C ASN A 407 8.55 -0.26 21.38
N VAL A 408 7.68 -1.26 21.43
CA VAL A 408 7.37 -2.09 20.26
C VAL A 408 5.89 -2.01 19.90
N ILE A 409 5.61 -1.46 18.71
CA ILE A 409 4.29 -1.55 18.09
C ILE A 409 4.21 -2.86 17.30
N PHE A 410 3.19 -3.64 17.59
CA PHE A 410 2.85 -4.86 16.87
C PHE A 410 1.57 -4.66 16.05
N TYR A 411 1.75 -4.65 14.73
CA TYR A 411 0.66 -4.55 13.76
C TYR A 411 0.47 -5.88 13.03
N THR A 412 -0.77 -6.34 12.96
CA THR A 412 -1.15 -7.55 12.25
C THR A 412 -2.21 -7.23 11.19
N GLN A 413 -1.95 -7.64 9.95
CA GLN A 413 -2.92 -7.58 8.86
C GLN A 413 -3.13 -8.99 8.28
N LYS A 414 -4.37 -9.46 8.33
CA LYS A 414 -4.80 -10.71 7.69
C LYS A 414 -5.65 -10.42 6.47
N ILE A 415 -5.15 -10.76 5.29
CA ILE A 415 -5.90 -10.72 4.03
C ILE A 415 -6.37 -12.12 3.68
N SER A 416 -7.62 -12.24 3.26
CA SER A 416 -8.26 -13.48 2.81
C SER A 416 -8.85 -13.26 1.43
N LEU A 417 -8.33 -13.95 0.41
CA LEU A 417 -8.77 -13.80 -0.98
C LEU A 417 -9.63 -14.99 -1.43
N LEU A 418 -10.67 -14.68 -2.21
CA LEU A 418 -11.59 -15.64 -2.80
C LEU A 418 -11.13 -15.96 -4.22
N ASN A 419 -10.18 -16.91 -4.35
CA ASN A 419 -9.50 -17.22 -5.61
C ASN A 419 -10.48 -17.45 -6.76
N ARG A 420 -11.52 -18.28 -6.54
CA ARG A 420 -12.53 -18.60 -7.57
C ARG A 420 -13.20 -17.36 -8.17
N ILE A 421 -13.57 -16.39 -7.34
CA ILE A 421 -14.24 -15.16 -7.82
C ILE A 421 -13.27 -14.33 -8.65
N ILE A 422 -12.03 -14.19 -8.20
CA ILE A 422 -10.96 -13.48 -8.93
C ILE A 422 -10.70 -14.15 -10.29
N GLU A 423 -10.74 -15.49 -10.32
CA GLU A 423 -10.54 -16.25 -11.55
C GLU A 423 -11.67 -16.10 -12.57
N GLU A 424 -12.92 -15.96 -12.10
CA GLU A 424 -14.08 -15.74 -12.96
C GLU A 424 -14.08 -14.36 -13.62
N ILE A 425 -13.57 -13.32 -12.94
CA ILE A 425 -13.63 -11.93 -13.42
C ILE A 425 -12.37 -11.46 -14.16
N HIS A 426 -11.20 -12.05 -13.87
CA HIS A 426 -9.93 -11.68 -14.48
C HIS A 426 -9.32 -12.81 -15.31
N THR A 427 -8.88 -12.49 -16.53
CA THR A 427 -8.22 -13.45 -17.43
C THR A 427 -6.70 -13.31 -17.46
N ARG A 428 -6.16 -12.14 -17.08
CA ARG A 428 -4.71 -11.84 -17.06
C ARG A 428 -4.09 -12.09 -15.69
N LYS A 429 -2.82 -11.70 -15.48
CA LYS A 429 -2.10 -11.80 -14.19
C LYS A 429 -2.97 -11.26 -13.04
N LYS A 430 -3.17 -12.08 -12.00
CA LYS A 430 -4.16 -11.87 -10.93
C LYS A 430 -3.54 -11.38 -9.62
N ASP A 431 -2.21 -11.42 -9.51
CA ASP A 431 -1.48 -11.05 -8.30
C ASP A 431 -1.91 -9.69 -7.76
N LEU A 432 -1.92 -9.56 -6.44
CA LEU A 432 -2.20 -8.30 -5.76
C LEU A 432 -0.92 -7.67 -5.24
N SER A 433 -0.93 -6.35 -5.12
CA SER A 433 0.03 -5.58 -4.35
C SER A 433 -0.72 -4.84 -3.25
N ASN A 434 -0.20 -4.92 -2.04
CA ASN A 434 -0.61 -4.13 -0.90
C ASN A 434 0.45 -3.06 -0.64
N ILE A 435 0.04 -1.81 -0.73
CA ILE A 435 0.86 -0.64 -0.56
C ILE A 435 0.50 -0.04 0.79
N ILE A 436 1.42 -0.19 1.74
CA ILE A 436 1.30 0.31 3.10
C ILE A 436 2.20 1.54 3.23
N ARG A 437 1.60 2.69 3.49
CA ARG A 437 2.31 3.93 3.81
C ARG A 437 2.10 4.23 5.27
N PHE A 438 3.18 4.57 5.95
CA PHE A 438 3.15 4.91 7.35
C PHE A 438 3.69 6.32 7.54
N ASN A 439 2.88 7.19 8.13
CA ASN A 439 3.25 8.56 8.45
C ASN A 439 3.97 8.61 9.81
N ILE A 440 5.15 9.22 9.85
CA ILE A 440 5.95 9.33 11.07
C ILE A 440 5.84 10.71 11.75
N LYS A 441 4.98 11.63 11.28
CA LYS A 441 4.95 13.01 11.77
C LYS A 441 4.74 13.08 13.28
N GLU A 442 3.84 12.27 13.81
CA GLU A 442 3.61 12.19 15.26
C GLU A 442 4.81 11.65 16.04
N PHE A 443 5.70 10.88 15.41
CA PHE A 443 6.91 10.37 16.05
C PHE A 443 7.95 11.48 16.29
N LEU A 444 7.85 12.58 15.54
CA LEU A 444 8.82 13.67 15.58
C LEU A 444 8.53 14.69 16.67
N ARG A 445 7.39 14.58 17.36
CA ARG A 445 6.93 15.57 18.34
C ARG A 445 7.93 15.85 19.46
N TYR A 446 8.69 14.84 19.86
CA TYR A 446 9.70 14.92 20.92
C TYR A 446 11.11 14.66 20.39
N ALA A 447 11.32 14.77 19.08
CA ALA A 447 12.66 14.68 18.50
C ALA A 447 13.44 15.97 18.80
N ASP A 448 14.69 15.79 19.23
CA ASP A 448 15.64 16.87 19.48
C ASP A 448 16.10 17.53 18.17
N ASP A 449 16.76 18.68 18.30
CA ASP A 449 17.33 19.41 17.16
C ASP A 449 18.22 18.47 16.30
N PRO A 450 18.07 18.53 14.97
CA PRO A 450 18.72 17.58 14.06
C PRO A 450 20.23 17.76 13.96
N ILE A 451 20.76 18.91 14.42
CA ILE A 451 22.18 19.26 14.36
C ILE A 451 22.66 19.61 15.76
N GLU A 452 23.61 18.82 16.27
CA GLU A 452 24.32 19.08 17.50
C GLU A 452 25.72 19.62 17.19
N LYS A 453 26.20 20.59 17.97
CA LYS A 453 27.53 21.17 17.78
C LYS A 453 28.53 20.47 18.67
N TYR A 454 29.51 19.80 18.08
CA TYR A 454 30.56 19.12 18.82
C TYR A 454 31.89 19.85 18.68
N THR A 455 32.57 20.04 19.81
CA THR A 455 33.88 20.68 19.85
C THR A 455 34.95 19.61 19.64
N TYR A 456 35.74 19.75 18.59
CA TYR A 456 36.78 18.80 18.19
C TYR A 456 38.11 19.54 18.02
N TRP A 457 39.21 18.87 18.39
CA TRP A 457 40.55 19.37 18.13
C TRP A 457 41.00 18.96 16.73
N ASN A 458 41.17 19.92 15.82
CA ASN A 458 41.72 19.67 14.48
C ASN A 458 43.25 19.53 14.58
N PRO A 459 43.82 18.32 14.36
CA PRO A 459 45.25 18.09 14.50
C PRO A 459 46.09 18.74 13.40
N GLU A 460 45.52 18.97 12.21
CA GLU A 460 46.23 19.58 11.07
C GLU A 460 46.35 21.09 11.26
N GLU A 461 45.25 21.75 11.62
CA GLU A 461 45.22 23.20 11.83
C GLU A 461 45.60 23.62 13.26
N LYS A 462 45.82 22.66 14.16
CA LYS A 462 46.15 22.85 15.58
C LYS A 462 45.22 23.85 16.29
N ARG A 463 43.92 23.74 16.03
CA ARG A 463 42.89 24.60 16.63
C ARG A 463 41.67 23.79 17.04
N ILE A 464 40.92 24.37 17.98
CA ILE A 464 39.61 23.86 18.35
C ILE A 464 38.59 24.32 17.31
N GLU A 465 37.84 23.37 16.76
CA GLU A 465 36.78 23.62 15.79
C GLU A 465 35.45 23.11 16.31
N THR A 466 34.37 23.80 15.93
CA THR A 466 33.01 23.35 16.22
C THR A 466 32.43 22.72 14.96
N ILE A 467 32.19 21.41 15.00
CA ILE A 467 31.68 20.65 13.87
C ILE A 467 30.21 20.32 14.11
N PRO A 468 29.31 20.57 13.13
CA PRO A 468 27.93 20.12 13.20
C PRO A 468 27.86 18.60 13.02
N ILE A 469 27.25 17.90 13.97
CA ILE A 469 26.98 16.46 13.94
C ILE A 469 25.48 16.25 13.79
N ALA A 470 25.10 15.38 12.84
CA ALA A 470 23.70 15.01 12.65
C ALA A 470 23.21 14.09 13.77
N LYS A 471 22.14 14.49 14.45
CA LYS A 471 21.44 13.66 15.43
C LYS A 471 20.28 12.96 14.73
N VAL A 472 20.26 11.63 14.83
CA VAL A 472 19.25 10.80 14.17
C VAL A 472 18.71 9.72 15.10
N TYR A 473 17.46 9.34 14.86
CA TYR A 473 16.79 8.23 15.50
C TYR A 473 16.64 7.08 14.52
N HIS A 474 16.76 5.85 15.02
CA HIS A 474 16.64 4.63 14.23
C HIS A 474 15.37 3.90 14.62
N ILE A 475 14.43 3.79 13.70
CA ILE A 475 13.27 2.91 13.83
C ILE A 475 13.59 1.62 13.10
N ASN A 476 13.62 0.50 13.81
CA ASN A 476 13.81 -0.81 13.19
C ASN A 476 12.43 -1.43 12.93
N VAL A 477 12.23 -1.98 11.74
CA VAL A 477 10.97 -2.62 11.39
C VAL A 477 11.24 -4.02 10.86
N ILE A 478 10.48 -4.98 11.38
CA ILE A 478 10.55 -6.38 10.96
C ILE A 478 9.18 -6.82 10.48
N LEU A 479 9.12 -7.29 9.24
CA LEU A 479 7.95 -7.89 8.62
C LEU A 479 8.12 -9.40 8.61
N LYS A 480 7.07 -10.10 9.04
CA LYS A 480 6.90 -11.55 8.86
C LYS A 480 5.63 -11.77 8.05
N MET A 481 5.77 -12.39 6.89
CA MET A 481 4.64 -12.79 6.04
C MET A 481 4.44 -14.29 6.14
N SER A 482 3.26 -14.70 6.59
CA SER A 482 2.84 -16.11 6.63
C SER A 482 1.73 -16.33 5.61
N THR A 483 1.93 -17.26 4.68
CA THR A 483 0.94 -17.63 3.67
C THR A 483 0.24 -18.92 4.06
N PHE A 484 -1.09 -18.90 4.02
CA PHE A 484 -1.94 -20.02 4.37
C PHE A 484 -2.86 -20.42 3.22
N HIS A 485 -2.94 -21.72 2.96
CA HIS A 485 -3.86 -22.31 1.99
C HIS A 485 -4.78 -23.28 2.72
N ASP A 486 -6.10 -23.05 2.64
CA ASP A 486 -7.11 -23.85 3.36
C ASP A 486 -6.75 -24.13 4.83
N LYS A 487 -6.20 -23.10 5.50
CA LYS A 487 -5.71 -23.07 6.89
C LYS A 487 -4.36 -23.76 7.17
N LYS A 488 -3.73 -24.40 6.20
CA LYS A 488 -2.36 -24.93 6.34
C LYS A 488 -1.35 -23.82 6.03
N LEU A 489 -0.33 -23.69 6.88
CA LEU A 489 0.78 -22.78 6.66
C LEU A 489 1.68 -23.37 5.57
N GLU A 490 1.99 -22.60 4.53
CA GLU A 490 2.84 -23.07 3.42
C GLU A 490 4.19 -22.35 3.39
N THR A 491 4.19 -21.02 3.48
CA THR A 491 5.43 -20.23 3.41
C THR A 491 5.49 -19.18 4.50
N VAL A 492 6.70 -18.96 5.02
CA VAL A 492 7.01 -17.87 5.96
C VAL A 492 8.20 -17.11 5.40
N LYS A 493 8.05 -15.79 5.23
CA LYS A 493 9.10 -14.90 4.73
C LYS A 493 9.33 -13.77 5.69
N PHE A 494 10.58 -13.34 5.81
CA PHE A 494 10.96 -12.25 6.70
C PHE A 494 11.60 -11.11 5.90
N ARG A 495 11.43 -9.90 6.40
CA ARG A 495 12.17 -8.72 5.95
C ARG A 495 12.41 -7.77 7.10
N LYS A 496 13.64 -7.28 7.20
CA LYS A 496 14.02 -6.22 8.13
C LYS A 496 14.42 -4.99 7.34
N PHE A 497 14.15 -3.82 7.89
CA PHE A 497 14.69 -2.55 7.40
C PHE A 497 14.78 -1.55 8.55
N ARG A 498 15.55 -0.48 8.32
CA ARG A 498 15.73 0.61 9.26
C ARG A 498 15.27 1.91 8.62
N VAL A 499 14.39 2.64 9.31
CA VAL A 499 13.99 4.00 8.95
C VAL A 499 14.80 4.95 9.81
N ILE A 500 15.61 5.79 9.17
CA ILE A 500 16.46 6.78 9.84
C ILE A 500 15.81 8.14 9.67
N LEU A 501 15.53 8.77 10.80
CA LEU A 501 14.81 10.04 10.86
C LEU A 501 15.49 11.03 11.80
N ASP A 502 15.15 12.30 11.62
CA ASP A 502 15.41 13.38 12.55
C ASP A 502 14.17 14.28 12.66
N GLN A 503 14.27 15.41 13.35
CA GLN A 503 13.14 16.31 13.60
C GLN A 503 12.47 16.81 12.31
N ASP A 504 13.21 16.94 11.21
CA ASP A 504 12.68 17.37 9.90
C ASP A 504 11.91 16.26 9.16
N GLY A 505 12.16 14.99 9.52
CA GLY A 505 11.50 13.84 8.92
C GLY A 505 12.43 12.69 8.57
N ILE A 506 12.03 11.90 7.58
CA ILE A 506 12.77 10.72 7.15
C ILE A 506 13.99 11.17 6.36
N LYS A 507 15.20 10.87 6.84
CA LYS A 507 16.43 11.08 6.07
C LYS A 507 16.61 10.00 5.02
N ARG A 508 16.47 8.72 5.41
CA ARG A 508 16.64 7.57 4.51
C ARG A 508 16.01 6.30 5.08
N VAL A 509 15.81 5.33 4.20
CA VAL A 509 15.41 3.97 4.56
C VAL A 509 16.49 3.02 4.07
N GLU A 510 16.99 2.19 4.98
CA GLU A 510 18.07 1.24 4.70
C GLU A 510 17.53 -0.19 4.78
N GLY A 511 17.88 -1.00 3.77
CA GLY A 511 17.76 -2.45 3.86
C GLY A 511 18.78 -3.02 4.86
N PRO A 512 18.67 -4.29 5.23
CA PRO A 512 19.67 -4.90 6.08
C PRO A 512 20.97 -4.97 5.26
N ASN A 513 22.02 -4.25 5.67
CA ASN A 513 23.38 -4.60 5.28
C ASN A 513 23.68 -5.93 5.97
N ILE A 514 23.26 -7.03 5.34
CA ILE A 514 23.69 -8.37 5.73
C ILE A 514 25.08 -8.52 5.11
N THR A 515 26.10 -7.98 5.77
CA THR A 515 27.42 -8.59 5.70
C THR A 515 27.26 -9.98 6.30
N PHE A 516 27.13 -10.99 5.43
CA PHE A 516 27.32 -12.38 5.81
C PHE A 516 28.77 -12.60 6.24
#